data_AF-A0A7C1S5G1-F1
#
_entry.id   AF-A0A7C1S5G1-F1
#
_cell.length_a   1.000
_cell.length_b   1.000
_cell.length_c   1.000
_cell.angle_alpha   90.00
_cell.angle_beta   90.00
_cell.angle_gamma   90.00
#
_symmetry.space_group_name_H-M   'P 1'
#
loop_
_entity.id
_entity.type
_entity.pdbx_description
1 polymer ?
#
loop_
_entity_poly.entity_id
_entity_poly.type
_entity_poly.pdbx_seq_one_letter_code
_entity_poly.pdbx_strand_id
1 'polypeptide(L)'
;MDLIISNLRIPVEKDGMDEYLRATSQKLKISEDDIQFNKMLGKSLDAGNKEQFYYKISIVVTLPEDFDNTEDLPVYIKKTEAARKSAGISERPVIIGFGPAGMFAALELIDHGLKPLIFERGKKIEERTVDVRKFIKERTLDTGSNIQFGEGGAGSYSDGKL
;
A
#
# COMPACT_ATOMS: atom_id res chain seq x y z
N MET A 1 15.39 10.57 17.82
CA MET A 1 13.91 10.57 17.85
C MET A 1 13.36 10.42 16.44
N ASP A 2 12.25 9.69 16.22
CA ASP A 2 11.60 9.59 14.90
C ASP A 2 10.54 10.68 14.74
N LEU A 3 10.74 11.59 13.79
CA LEU A 3 9.82 12.71 13.53
C LEU A 3 9.24 12.64 12.12
N ILE A 4 7.98 13.08 11.98
CA ILE A 4 7.28 13.20 10.72
C ILE A 4 7.54 14.56 10.10
N ILE A 5 8.14 14.56 8.92
CA ILE A 5 8.39 15.75 8.11
C ILE A 5 7.43 15.75 6.94
N SER A 6 6.38 16.55 7.05
CA SER A 6 5.35 16.68 6.01
C SER A 6 5.57 17.87 5.08
N ASN A 7 4.94 17.80 3.90
CA ASN A 7 4.86 18.87 2.91
C ASN A 7 6.23 19.33 2.37
N LEU A 8 7.22 18.46 2.32
CA LEU A 8 8.45 18.76 1.58
C LEU A 8 8.12 18.79 0.09
N ARG A 9 8.54 19.86 -0.59
CA ARG A 9 8.33 20.05 -2.02
C ARG A 9 9.61 19.75 -2.76
N ILE A 10 9.61 18.66 -3.53
CA ILE A 10 10.76 18.19 -4.27
C ILE A 10 10.47 18.35 -5.76
N PRO A 11 11.27 19.10 -6.53
CA PRO A 11 11.16 19.12 -7.99
C PRO A 11 11.18 17.69 -8.54
N VAL A 12 10.26 17.35 -9.45
CA VAL A 12 10.13 15.98 -9.97
C VAL A 12 11.43 15.46 -10.59
N GLU A 13 12.21 16.37 -11.20
CA GLU A 13 13.50 16.07 -11.84
C GLU A 13 14.61 15.77 -10.84
N LYS A 14 14.43 16.17 -9.58
CA LYS A 14 15.37 15.96 -8.47
C LYS A 14 14.90 14.89 -7.48
N ASP A 15 13.90 14.12 -7.87
CA ASP A 15 13.32 13.09 -7.03
C ASP A 15 14.36 12.04 -6.61
N GLY A 16 14.68 11.98 -5.32
CA GLY A 16 15.68 11.06 -4.78
C GLY A 16 16.00 11.34 -3.30
N MET A 17 16.63 10.37 -2.63
CA MET A 17 16.92 10.49 -1.19
C MET A 17 17.75 11.73 -0.85
N ASP A 18 18.77 12.04 -1.65
CA ASP A 18 19.65 13.18 -1.38
C ASP A 18 18.87 14.49 -1.30
N GLU A 19 17.94 14.72 -2.21
CA GLU A 19 17.11 15.93 -2.20
C GLU A 19 16.09 15.91 -1.05
N TYR A 20 15.63 14.73 -0.61
CA TYR A 20 14.74 14.62 0.55
C TYR A 20 15.46 14.97 1.85
N LEU A 21 16.69 14.46 2.03
CA LEU A 21 17.52 14.77 3.19
C LEU A 21 17.92 16.25 3.17
N ARG A 22 18.33 16.78 2.02
CA ARG A 22 18.60 18.21 1.85
C ARG A 22 17.40 19.09 2.19
N ALA A 23 16.21 18.78 1.66
CA ALA A 23 15.00 19.54 1.96
C ALA A 23 14.63 19.46 3.45
N THR A 24 14.90 18.32 4.09
CA THR A 24 14.69 18.14 5.53
C THR A 24 15.71 18.94 6.35
N SER A 25 16.98 18.88 5.99
CA SER A 25 18.07 19.68 6.58
C SER A 25 17.77 21.17 6.51
N GLN A 26 17.34 21.67 5.35
CA GLN A 26 16.97 23.08 5.18
C GLN A 26 15.76 23.47 6.04
N LYS A 27 14.79 22.58 6.18
CA LYS A 27 13.59 22.82 7.00
C LYS A 27 13.90 22.83 8.49
N LEU A 28 14.75 21.91 8.96
CA LEU A 28 15.09 21.73 10.38
C LEU A 28 16.33 22.52 10.82
N LYS A 29 17.09 23.07 9.87
CA LYS A 29 18.35 23.80 10.08
C LYS A 29 19.43 22.97 10.80
N ILE A 30 19.58 21.71 10.42
CA ILE A 30 20.59 20.78 10.94
C ILE A 30 21.41 20.17 9.80
N SER A 31 22.54 19.51 10.10
CA SER A 31 23.36 18.85 9.07
C SER A 31 22.58 17.73 8.37
N GLU A 32 22.83 17.52 7.08
CA GLU A 32 22.31 16.34 6.37
C GLU A 32 22.84 15.03 6.99
N ASP A 33 24.06 15.05 7.52
CA ASP A 33 24.70 13.89 8.17
C ASP A 33 24.00 13.47 9.48
N ASP A 34 23.26 14.39 10.11
CA ASP A 34 22.51 14.12 11.34
C ASP A 34 21.10 13.55 11.04
N ILE A 35 20.71 13.45 9.77
CA ILE A 35 19.36 13.03 9.37
C ILE A 35 19.41 11.64 8.77
N GLN A 36 18.83 10.68 9.46
CA GLN A 36 18.65 9.33 8.91
C GLN A 36 17.23 9.15 8.38
N PHE A 37 17.09 8.83 7.09
CA PHE A 37 15.79 8.44 6.54
C PHE A 37 15.31 7.12 7.17
N ASN A 38 14.03 7.08 7.56
CA ASN A 38 13.41 5.91 8.17
C ASN A 38 12.27 5.34 7.31
N LYS A 39 11.28 6.17 6.95
CA LYS A 39 10.08 5.70 6.24
C LYS A 39 9.45 6.77 5.36
N MET A 40 9.00 6.39 4.16
CA MET A 40 8.12 7.23 3.34
C MET A 40 6.67 7.05 3.82
N LEU A 41 6.01 8.13 4.23
CA LEU A 41 4.59 8.10 4.61
C LEU A 41 3.67 8.40 3.43
N GLY A 42 4.11 9.24 2.50
CA GLY A 42 3.32 9.57 1.33
C GLY A 42 4.11 10.41 0.33
N LYS A 43 3.80 10.21 -0.94
CA LYS A 43 4.35 10.96 -2.07
C LYS A 43 3.24 11.20 -3.06
N SER A 44 2.97 12.45 -3.38
CA SER A 44 1.92 12.84 -4.32
C SER A 44 2.44 13.91 -5.27
N LEU A 45 2.03 13.85 -6.54
CA LEU A 45 2.32 14.89 -7.51
C LEU A 45 1.53 16.16 -7.18
N ASP A 46 2.23 17.28 -7.06
CA ASP A 46 1.70 18.63 -7.03
C ASP A 46 1.93 19.28 -8.40
N ALA A 47 0.90 19.23 -9.24
CA ALA A 47 0.86 19.86 -10.55
C ALA A 47 0.23 21.27 -10.50
N GLY A 48 0.14 21.89 -9.32
CA GLY A 48 -0.49 23.20 -9.15
C GLY A 48 0.32 24.37 -9.74
N ASN A 49 1.63 24.20 -9.92
CA ASN A 49 2.49 25.16 -10.59
C ASN A 49 2.67 24.77 -12.07
N LYS A 50 2.39 25.72 -12.98
CA LYS A 50 2.43 25.52 -14.44
C LYS A 50 3.84 25.42 -15.02
N GLU A 51 4.83 25.96 -14.32
CA GLU A 51 6.22 26.03 -14.76
C GLU A 51 7.09 24.95 -14.13
N GLN A 52 6.69 24.42 -12.97
CA GLN A 52 7.44 23.41 -12.23
C GLN A 52 6.52 22.43 -11.53
N PHE A 53 6.70 21.13 -11.77
CA PHE A 53 6.02 20.10 -11.00
C PHE A 53 6.82 19.71 -9.76
N TYR A 54 6.11 19.49 -8.65
CA TYR A 54 6.74 19.02 -7.42
C TYR A 54 6.12 17.70 -6.99
N TYR A 55 6.90 16.89 -6.29
CA TYR A 55 6.35 15.93 -5.36
C TYR A 55 6.18 16.59 -4.00
N LYS A 56 4.97 16.51 -3.45
CA LYS A 56 4.74 16.68 -2.01
C LYS A 56 5.04 15.34 -1.35
N ILE A 57 6.09 15.33 -0.53
CA ILE A 57 6.46 14.15 0.24
C ILE A 57 6.24 14.37 1.73
N SER A 58 5.89 13.27 2.41
CA SER A 58 5.90 13.17 3.86
C SER A 58 6.75 11.98 4.23
N ILE A 59 7.78 12.19 5.05
CA ILE A 59 8.75 11.18 5.45
C ILE A 59 8.89 11.14 6.97
N VAL A 60 9.36 10.01 7.48
CA VAL A 60 9.87 9.84 8.83
C VAL A 60 11.38 9.89 8.76
N VAL A 61 11.98 10.74 9.58
CA VAL A 61 13.43 10.80 9.77
C VAL A 61 13.76 10.55 11.23
N THR A 62 14.89 9.88 11.46
CA THR A 62 15.49 9.70 12.77
C THR A 62 16.55 10.77 12.94
N LEU A 63 16.40 11.55 14.02
CA LEU A 63 17.30 12.65 14.40
C LEU A 63 18.08 12.31 15.67
N PRO A 64 19.18 13.04 15.97
CA PRO A 64 19.93 12.90 17.22
C PRO A 64 19.04 13.07 18.46
N GLU A 65 19.45 12.49 19.59
CA GLU A 65 18.68 12.54 20.84
C GLU A 65 18.58 13.94 21.45
N ASP A 66 19.57 14.78 21.19
CA ASP A 66 19.68 16.17 21.64
C ASP A 66 18.97 17.17 20.71
N PHE A 67 18.32 16.69 19.65
CA PHE A 67 17.53 17.56 18.77
C PHE A 67 16.35 18.18 19.52
N ASP A 68 16.34 19.51 19.61
CA ASP A 68 15.26 20.27 20.23
C ASP A 68 14.12 20.52 19.24
N ASN A 69 13.00 19.79 19.41
CA ASN A 69 11.82 19.88 18.57
C ASN A 69 10.96 21.12 18.90
N THR A 70 11.53 22.31 18.75
CA THR A 70 10.89 23.60 19.08
C THR A 70 9.64 23.91 18.24
N GLU A 71 9.54 23.32 17.05
CA GLU A 71 8.41 23.49 16.11
C GLU A 71 7.28 22.47 16.34
N ASP A 72 7.33 21.68 17.42
CA ASP A 72 6.33 20.66 17.80
C ASP A 72 5.98 19.71 16.65
N LEU A 73 7.00 19.24 15.93
CA LEU A 73 6.81 18.30 14.82
C LEU A 73 6.23 16.98 15.33
N PRO A 74 5.31 16.34 14.58
CA PRO A 74 4.68 15.11 15.04
C PRO A 74 5.70 13.98 15.20
N VAL A 75 5.71 13.36 16.38
CA VAL A 75 6.52 12.16 16.64
C VAL A 75 5.90 10.97 15.90
N TYR A 76 6.71 10.24 15.14
CA TYR A 76 6.28 9.01 14.51
C TYR A 76 6.26 7.88 15.54
N ILE A 77 5.06 7.50 15.95
CA ILE A 77 4.86 6.30 16.76
C ILE A 77 4.58 5.16 15.80
N LYS A 78 5.51 4.21 15.71
CA LYS A 78 5.28 2.96 14.98
C LYS A 78 4.06 2.28 15.61
N LYS A 79 2.95 2.22 14.88
CA LYS A 79 1.78 1.44 15.30
C LYS A 79 2.23 -0.01 15.42
N THR A 80 2.36 -0.51 16.63
CA THR A 80 2.43 -1.94 16.88
C THR A 80 1.07 -2.51 16.51
N GLU A 81 1.04 -3.48 15.61
CA GLU A 81 -0.18 -4.22 15.32
C GLU A 81 -0.68 -4.83 16.63
N ALA A 82 -1.94 -4.56 16.98
CA ALA A 82 -2.52 -5.15 18.17
C ALA A 82 -2.46 -6.67 18.04
N ALA A 83 -2.05 -7.35 19.11
CA ALA A 83 -2.08 -8.81 19.12
C ALA A 83 -3.51 -9.28 18.83
N ARG A 84 -3.70 -9.93 17.68
CA ARG A 84 -4.99 -10.51 17.31
C ARG A 84 -5.26 -11.69 18.24
N LYS A 85 -6.41 -11.66 18.91
CA LYS A 85 -6.81 -12.73 19.83
C LYS A 85 -7.26 -13.92 19.01
N SER A 86 -6.77 -15.11 19.33
CA SER A 86 -7.29 -16.32 18.69
C SER A 86 -8.77 -16.47 19.01
N ALA A 87 -9.60 -16.62 17.99
CA ALA A 87 -11.00 -16.93 18.16
C ALA A 87 -11.14 -18.42 18.54
N GLY A 88 -11.68 -18.71 19.71
CA GLY A 88 -11.89 -20.08 20.23
C GLY A 88 -13.07 -20.81 19.57
N ILE A 89 -13.23 -20.68 18.26
CA ILE A 89 -14.33 -21.27 17.49
C ILE A 89 -13.80 -22.50 16.73
N SER A 90 -14.55 -23.61 16.78
CA SER A 90 -14.19 -24.86 16.10
C SER A 90 -14.64 -24.91 14.64
N GLU A 91 -15.71 -24.19 14.33
CA GLU A 91 -16.34 -24.10 13.03
C GLU A 91 -15.45 -23.32 12.06
N ARG A 92 -15.44 -23.77 10.81
CA ARG A 92 -14.65 -23.13 9.74
C ARG A 92 -15.52 -22.07 9.06
N PRO A 93 -15.13 -20.78 9.10
CA PRO A 93 -15.86 -19.75 8.36
C PRO A 93 -15.88 -20.06 6.86
N VAL A 94 -16.97 -19.74 6.18
CA VAL A 94 -17.10 -19.91 4.74
C VAL A 94 -17.06 -18.56 4.06
N ILE A 95 -16.23 -18.44 3.02
CA ILE A 95 -16.08 -17.26 2.17
C ILE A 95 -16.49 -17.66 0.76
N ILE A 96 -17.42 -16.92 0.17
CA ILE A 96 -17.88 -17.13 -1.20
C ILE A 96 -17.30 -16.00 -2.08
N GLY A 97 -16.43 -16.39 -3.00
CA GLY A 97 -15.68 -15.51 -3.89
C GLY A 97 -14.22 -15.37 -3.47
N PHE A 98 -13.32 -15.49 -4.44
CA PHE A 98 -11.87 -15.32 -4.25
C PHE A 98 -11.36 -14.06 -4.97
N GLY A 99 -12.11 -12.95 -4.83
CA GLY A 99 -11.64 -11.60 -5.17
C GLY A 99 -10.93 -10.93 -3.98
N PRO A 100 -10.53 -9.65 -4.10
CA PRO A 100 -9.83 -8.93 -3.03
C PRO A 100 -10.55 -8.99 -1.68
N ALA A 101 -11.87 -8.72 -1.65
CA ALA A 101 -12.64 -8.79 -0.42
C ALA A 101 -12.59 -10.18 0.25
N GLY A 102 -12.71 -11.26 -0.53
CA GLY A 102 -12.62 -12.62 -0.02
C GLY A 102 -11.21 -12.99 0.47
N MET A 103 -10.18 -12.54 -0.26
CA MET A 103 -8.77 -12.71 0.13
C MET A 103 -8.45 -12.00 1.45
N PHE A 104 -8.83 -10.72 1.58
CA PHE A 104 -8.61 -9.95 2.81
C PHE A 104 -9.44 -10.49 3.99
N ALA A 105 -10.68 -10.93 3.76
CA ALA A 105 -11.47 -11.59 4.80
C ALA A 105 -10.80 -12.90 5.27
N ALA A 106 -10.27 -13.70 4.33
CA ALA A 106 -9.55 -14.93 4.67
C ALA A 106 -8.29 -14.65 5.48
N LEU A 107 -7.50 -13.66 5.07
CA LEU A 107 -6.28 -13.24 5.77
C LEU A 107 -6.60 -12.81 7.21
N GLU A 108 -7.61 -11.97 7.40
CA GLU A 108 -7.99 -11.50 8.74
C GLU A 108 -8.47 -12.63 9.66
N LEU A 109 -9.22 -13.61 9.11
CA LEU A 109 -9.65 -14.80 9.86
C LEU A 109 -8.47 -15.71 10.22
N ILE A 110 -7.53 -15.92 9.28
CA ILE A 110 -6.30 -16.69 9.53
C ILE A 110 -5.47 -16.04 10.62
N ASP A 111 -5.36 -14.71 10.60
CA ASP A 111 -4.63 -13.96 11.60
C ASP A 111 -5.27 -14.02 13.00
N HIS A 112 -6.56 -14.39 13.08
CA HIS A 112 -7.27 -14.75 14.32
C HIS A 112 -7.23 -16.26 14.64
N GLY A 113 -6.39 -17.03 13.94
CA GLY A 113 -6.21 -18.48 14.15
C GLY A 113 -7.32 -19.35 13.57
N LEU A 114 -8.23 -18.79 12.77
CA LEU A 114 -9.33 -19.52 12.15
C LEU A 114 -8.89 -20.16 10.83
N LYS A 115 -9.68 -21.14 10.35
CA LYS A 115 -9.37 -21.93 9.15
C LYS A 115 -10.47 -21.77 8.09
N PRO A 116 -10.60 -20.60 7.44
CA PRO A 116 -11.66 -20.34 6.49
C PRO A 116 -11.64 -21.32 5.31
N LEU A 117 -12.81 -21.56 4.74
CA LEU A 117 -13.04 -22.28 3.48
C LEU A 117 -13.44 -21.25 2.43
N ILE A 118 -12.71 -21.19 1.32
CA ILE A 118 -12.99 -20.27 0.22
C ILE A 118 -13.55 -21.06 -0.96
N PHE A 119 -14.68 -20.61 -1.49
CA PHE A 119 -15.27 -21.14 -2.71
C PHE A 119 -15.32 -20.07 -3.79
N GLU A 120 -14.68 -20.32 -4.93
CA GLU A 120 -14.75 -19.46 -6.11
C GLU A 120 -15.48 -20.22 -7.22
N ARG A 121 -16.40 -19.53 -7.90
CA ARG A 121 -17.21 -20.14 -8.97
C ARG A 121 -16.44 -20.30 -10.27
N GLY A 122 -15.46 -19.42 -10.51
CA GLY A 122 -14.63 -19.47 -11.70
C GLY A 122 -13.35 -20.27 -11.51
N LYS A 123 -12.50 -20.23 -12.54
CA LYS A 123 -11.29 -21.05 -12.60
C LYS A 123 -10.08 -20.34 -11.98
N LYS A 124 -9.02 -21.12 -11.78
CA LYS A 124 -7.68 -20.60 -11.45
C LYS A 124 -7.17 -19.65 -12.53
N ILE A 125 -6.28 -18.75 -12.17
CA ILE A 125 -5.88 -17.62 -13.03
C ILE A 125 -5.26 -18.07 -14.35
N GLU A 126 -4.56 -19.22 -14.38
CA GLU A 126 -3.97 -19.77 -15.60
C GLU A 126 -5.04 -20.20 -16.60
N GLU A 127 -6.01 -21.00 -16.14
CA GLU A 127 -7.14 -21.49 -16.95
C GLU A 127 -8.08 -20.34 -17.35
N ARG A 128 -8.37 -19.45 -16.41
CA ARG A 128 -9.18 -18.23 -16.63
C ARG A 128 -8.57 -17.34 -17.70
N THR A 129 -7.24 -17.21 -17.72
CA THR A 129 -6.53 -16.43 -18.75
C THR A 129 -6.71 -17.02 -20.14
N VAL A 130 -6.76 -18.35 -20.26
CA VAL A 130 -7.07 -19.02 -21.53
C VAL A 130 -8.50 -18.68 -21.98
N ASP A 131 -9.47 -18.78 -21.08
CA ASP A 131 -10.89 -18.49 -21.38
C ASP A 131 -11.10 -17.01 -21.79
N VAL A 132 -10.47 -16.08 -21.06
CA VAL A 132 -10.55 -14.64 -21.38
C VAL A 132 -9.94 -14.35 -22.75
N ARG A 133 -8.77 -14.93 -23.07
CA ARG A 133 -8.15 -14.78 -24.40
C ARG A 133 -9.02 -15.36 -25.50
N LYS A 134 -9.64 -16.53 -25.26
CA LYS A 134 -10.58 -17.15 -26.19
C LYS A 134 -11.78 -16.24 -26.45
N PHE A 135 -12.36 -15.63 -25.41
CA PHE A 135 -13.43 -14.66 -25.58
C PHE A 135 -13.00 -13.45 -26.42
N ILE A 136 -11.81 -12.89 -26.15
CA ILE A 136 -11.29 -11.73 -26.91
C ILE A 136 -11.10 -12.06 -28.39
N LYS A 137 -10.54 -13.24 -28.70
CA LYS A 137 -10.21 -13.67 -30.07
C LYS A 137 -11.41 -14.19 -30.84
N GLU A 138 -12.23 -15.04 -30.21
CA GLU A 138 -13.23 -15.88 -30.87
C GLU A 138 -14.67 -15.49 -30.50
N ARG A 139 -14.85 -14.51 -29.61
CA ARG A 139 -16.17 -14.06 -29.10
C ARG A 139 -16.99 -15.17 -28.43
N THR A 140 -16.33 -16.24 -28.00
CA THR A 140 -16.94 -17.34 -27.23
C THR A 140 -16.78 -17.06 -25.75
N LEU A 141 -17.90 -16.78 -25.06
CA LEU A 141 -17.92 -16.48 -23.63
C LEU A 141 -18.11 -17.76 -22.80
N ASP A 142 -17.21 -18.01 -21.84
CA ASP A 142 -17.46 -18.92 -20.72
C ASP A 142 -18.13 -18.14 -19.58
N THR A 143 -19.37 -18.50 -19.25
CA THR A 143 -20.17 -17.82 -18.21
C THR A 143 -19.71 -18.14 -16.79
N GLY A 144 -18.91 -19.20 -16.62
CA GLY A 144 -18.25 -19.56 -15.37
C GLY A 144 -16.85 -18.95 -15.21
N SER A 145 -16.17 -18.62 -16.31
CA SER A 145 -14.77 -18.18 -16.30
C SER A 145 -14.54 -17.02 -17.26
N ASN A 146 -14.43 -15.79 -16.74
CA ASN A 146 -14.35 -14.59 -17.55
C ASN A 146 -13.71 -13.42 -16.76
N ILE A 147 -13.76 -12.21 -17.32
CA ILE A 147 -13.16 -11.02 -16.70
C ILE A 147 -13.72 -10.70 -15.30
N GLN A 148 -14.91 -11.19 -14.95
CA GLN A 148 -15.53 -11.00 -13.63
C GLN A 148 -15.30 -12.18 -12.68
N PHE A 149 -15.38 -13.42 -13.18
CA PHE A 149 -15.40 -14.63 -12.35
C PHE A 149 -14.14 -15.48 -12.49
N GLY A 150 -13.65 -15.98 -11.35
CA GLY A 150 -12.42 -16.76 -11.19
C GLY A 150 -11.44 -16.13 -10.21
N GLU A 151 -10.27 -16.73 -10.09
CA GLU A 151 -9.24 -16.33 -9.13
C GLU A 151 -8.85 -14.84 -9.22
N GLY A 152 -8.88 -14.15 -8.08
CA GLY A 152 -8.66 -12.71 -7.93
C GLY A 152 -9.84 -11.83 -8.36
N GLY A 153 -10.98 -12.43 -8.75
CA GLY A 153 -12.21 -11.73 -9.09
C GLY A 153 -12.03 -10.71 -10.22
N ALA A 154 -12.81 -9.64 -10.20
CA ALA A 154 -12.73 -8.57 -11.21
C ALA A 154 -11.40 -7.80 -11.18
N GLY A 155 -10.68 -7.81 -10.05
CA GLY A 155 -9.42 -7.09 -9.88
C GLY A 155 -8.29 -7.60 -10.78
N SER A 156 -8.25 -8.90 -11.08
CA SER A 156 -7.16 -9.54 -11.83
C SER A 156 -6.96 -9.02 -13.26
N TYR A 157 -8.00 -8.46 -13.87
CA TYR A 157 -7.96 -7.87 -15.22
C TYR A 157 -8.24 -6.37 -15.20
N SER A 158 -7.89 -5.73 -14.09
CA SER A 158 -7.90 -4.28 -13.94
C SER A 158 -6.48 -3.71 -14.02
N ASP A 159 -6.39 -2.39 -14.10
CA ASP A 159 -5.13 -1.64 -13.98
C ASP A 159 -4.55 -1.65 -12.55
N GLY A 160 -5.24 -2.28 -11.58
CA GLY A 160 -4.73 -2.41 -10.21
C GLY A 160 -4.62 -1.10 -9.43
N LYS A 161 -5.38 -0.07 -9.82
CA LYS A 161 -5.44 1.21 -9.10
C LYS A 161 -6.06 0.99 -7.71
N LEU A 162 -5.42 1.57 -6.69
CA LEU A 162 -5.86 1.56 -5.28
C LEU A 162 -6.26 2.97 -4.85
#